data_AF-A0A939WPT9-F1
#
_entry.id   AF-A0A939WPT9-F1
#
_cell.length_a   1.000
_cell.length_b   1.000
_cell.length_c   1.000
_cell.angle_alpha   90.00
_cell.angle_beta   90.00
_cell.angle_gamma   90.00
#
_symmetry.space_group_name_H-M   'P 1'
#
loop_
_entity.id
_entity.type
_entity.pdbx_description
1 polymer ?
#
loop_
_entity_poly.entity_id
_entity_poly.type
_entity_poly.pdbx_seq_one_letter_code
_entity_poly.pdbx_strand_id
1 'polypeptide(L)'
;TRRYIDGGDVYLSTLGPGGLMEYYQTEDAYETRPGKPLRGFAPNWIGQFYAQYQWHTGIPSSEIVDRIPPEWLAAAYPGLHDLDMSLAVQKVAGEVGD
;
A
#
# COMPACT_ATOMS: atom_id res chain seq x y z
N THR A 1 -6.63 -0.15 -11.62
CA THR A 1 -5.66 0.83 -11.04
C THR A 1 -4.19 0.41 -10.99
N ARG A 2 -3.75 -0.60 -10.21
CA ARG A 2 -2.31 -0.82 -9.87
C ARG A 2 -1.34 -0.80 -11.06
N ARG A 3 -1.70 -1.50 -12.15
CA ARG A 3 -0.92 -1.52 -13.41
C ARG A 3 -0.57 -0.12 -13.93
N TYR A 4 -1.48 0.84 -13.82
CA TYR A 4 -1.25 2.21 -14.29
C TYR A 4 -0.33 2.98 -13.36
N ILE A 5 -0.48 2.79 -12.04
CA ILE A 5 0.41 3.38 -11.04
C ILE A 5 1.83 2.81 -11.19
N ASP A 6 1.96 1.49 -11.32
CA ASP A 6 3.25 0.82 -11.56
C ASP A 6 3.90 1.29 -12.88
N GLY A 7 3.08 1.63 -13.88
CA GLY A 7 3.51 2.21 -15.15
C GLY A 7 3.80 3.72 -15.10
N GLY A 8 3.65 4.38 -13.95
CA GLY A 8 3.94 5.80 -13.78
C GLY A 8 2.88 6.76 -14.33
N ASP A 9 1.61 6.35 -14.37
CA ASP A 9 0.52 7.23 -14.80
C ASP A 9 0.41 8.46 -13.88
N VAL A 10 0.74 9.64 -14.41
CA VAL A 10 0.82 10.89 -13.64
C VAL A 10 -0.55 11.37 -13.18
N TYR A 11 -1.61 11.15 -13.98
CA TYR A 11 -2.96 11.57 -13.62
C TYR A 11 -3.41 10.80 -12.38
N LEU A 12 -3.34 9.47 -12.42
CA LEU A 12 -3.73 8.63 -11.28
C LEU A 12 -2.84 8.86 -10.06
N SER A 13 -1.55 9.07 -10.26
CA SER A 13 -0.59 9.29 -9.17
C SER A 13 -0.77 10.64 -8.46
N THR A 14 -1.50 11.59 -9.05
CA THR A 14 -1.73 12.93 -8.47
C THR A 14 -3.15 13.14 -7.95
N LEU A 15 -4.04 12.15 -8.12
CA LEU A 15 -5.39 12.21 -7.57
C LEU A 15 -5.35 12.21 -6.03
N GLY A 16 -6.13 13.11 -5.43
CA GLY A 16 -6.38 13.08 -3.99
C GLY A 16 -7.28 11.89 -3.59
N PRO A 17 -7.47 11.64 -2.28
CA PRO A 17 -8.22 10.48 -1.78
C PRO A 17 -9.65 10.36 -2.34
N GLY A 18 -10.36 11.48 -2.51
CA GLY A 18 -11.71 11.49 -3.07
C GLY A 18 -11.74 11.10 -4.55
N GLY A 19 -10.82 11.65 -5.35
CA GLY A 19 -10.72 11.32 -6.78
C GLY A 19 -10.27 9.88 -7.01
N LEU A 20 -9.36 9.36 -6.19
CA LEU A 20 -8.99 7.94 -6.23
C LEU A 20 -10.17 7.03 -5.89
N MET A 21 -10.96 7.39 -4.86
CA MET A 21 -12.13 6.60 -4.49
C MET A 21 -13.19 6.58 -5.62
N GLU A 22 -13.45 7.74 -6.24
CA GLU A 22 -14.34 7.82 -7.41
C GLU A 22 -13.81 6.94 -8.54
N TYR A 23 -12.53 7.05 -8.89
CA TYR A 23 -11.90 6.21 -9.91
C TYR A 23 -12.04 4.70 -9.62
N TYR A 24 -11.87 4.28 -8.36
CA TYR A 24 -12.08 2.86 -8.00
C TYR A 24 -13.52 2.42 -8.23
N GLN A 25 -14.49 3.27 -7.89
CA GLN A 25 -15.91 2.95 -8.06
C GLN A 25 -16.33 2.93 -9.54
N THR A 26 -15.81 3.84 -10.36
CA THR A 26 -16.21 3.98 -11.76
C THR A 26 -15.43 3.07 -12.70
N GLU A 27 -14.11 2.99 -12.56
CA GLU A 27 -13.23 2.27 -13.51
C GLU A 27 -12.91 0.84 -13.06
N ASP A 28 -12.68 0.63 -11.76
CA ASP A 28 -12.39 -0.70 -11.21
C ASP A 28 -13.68 -1.43 -10.75
N ALA A 29 -14.86 -0.81 -10.90
CA ALA A 29 -16.15 -1.29 -10.41
C ALA A 29 -16.10 -1.71 -8.93
N TYR A 30 -15.33 -0.98 -8.12
CA TYR A 30 -15.14 -1.28 -6.71
C TYR A 30 -16.37 -0.92 -5.88
N GLU A 31 -16.89 -1.89 -5.14
CA GLU A 31 -17.95 -1.69 -4.16
C GLU A 31 -17.37 -1.71 -2.74
N THR A 32 -17.83 -0.78 -1.90
CA THR A 32 -17.45 -0.75 -0.49
C THR A 32 -18.00 -1.98 0.22
N ARG A 33 -17.15 -2.63 1.01
CA ARG A 33 -17.54 -3.81 1.79
C ARG A 33 -17.81 -3.40 3.24
N PRO A 34 -18.86 -3.94 3.87
CA PRO A 34 -19.08 -3.73 5.30
C PRO A 34 -17.92 -4.33 6.09
N GLY A 35 -17.44 -3.60 7.11
CA GLY A 35 -16.31 -4.03 7.92
C GLY A 35 -15.86 -2.96 8.90
N LYS A 36 -14.87 -3.30 9.72
CA LYS A 36 -14.22 -2.35 10.62
C LYS A 36 -13.05 -1.69 9.89
N PRO A 37 -13.14 -0.40 9.52
CA PRO A 37 -12.04 0.26 8.84
C PRO A 37 -10.84 0.38 9.78
N LEU A 38 -9.64 0.36 9.20
CA LEU A 38 -8.43 0.82 9.88
C LEU A 38 -8.60 2.30 10.26
N ARG A 39 -8.16 2.67 11.46
CA ARG A 39 -8.33 4.03 12.01
C ARG A 39 -6.99 4.62 12.44
N GLY A 40 -6.98 5.92 12.67
CA GLY A 40 -5.78 6.65 13.10
C GLY A 40 -4.75 6.74 11.97
N PHE A 41 -3.48 6.58 12.32
CA PHE A 41 -2.35 6.76 11.38
C PHE A 41 -2.02 5.50 10.56
N ALA A 42 -2.52 4.33 10.96
CA ALA A 42 -2.22 3.06 10.33
C ALA A 42 -2.50 3.03 8.81
N PRO A 43 -3.65 3.52 8.30
CA PRO A 43 -3.92 3.51 6.85
C PRO A 43 -2.87 4.31 6.06
N ASN A 44 -2.50 5.48 6.56
CA ASN A 44 -1.52 6.36 5.90
C ASN A 44 -0.11 5.73 5.93
N TRP A 45 0.29 5.19 7.09
CA TRP A 45 1.57 4.51 7.23
C TRP A 45 1.68 3.27 6.33
N ILE A 46 0.61 2.47 6.22
CA ILE A 46 0.57 1.29 5.33
C ILE A 46 0.74 1.70 3.87
N GLY A 47 0.07 2.78 3.43
CA GLY A 47 0.24 3.30 2.07
C GLY A 47 1.69 3.72 1.79
N GLN A 48 2.30 4.45 2.73
CA GLN A 48 3.71 4.85 2.63
C GLN A 48 4.66 3.65 2.62
N PHE A 49 4.37 2.63 3.44
CA PHE A 49 5.15 1.40 3.49
C PHE A 49 5.18 0.71 2.12
N TYR A 50 4.01 0.50 1.48
CA TYR A 50 3.97 -0.12 0.15
C TYR A 50 4.71 0.70 -0.91
N ALA A 51 4.54 2.03 -0.91
CA ALA A 51 5.23 2.90 -1.85
C ALA A 51 6.75 2.84 -1.66
N GLN A 52 7.22 2.88 -0.40
CA GLN A 52 8.64 2.81 -0.08
C GLN A 52 9.23 1.43 -0.38
N TYR A 53 8.49 0.35 -0.11
CA TYR A 53 8.89 -1.03 -0.43
C TYR A 53 9.04 -1.22 -1.95
N GLN A 54 8.06 -0.74 -2.72
CA GLN A 54 8.10 -0.75 -4.17
C GLN A 54 9.29 0.03 -4.72
N TRP A 55 9.52 1.24 -4.20
CA TRP A 55 10.67 2.05 -4.59
C TRP A 55 12.01 1.39 -4.25
N HIS A 56 12.10 0.72 -3.09
CA HIS A 56 13.32 0.09 -2.62
C HIS A 56 13.69 -1.20 -3.39
N THR A 57 12.69 -2.02 -3.72
CA THR A 57 12.88 -3.36 -4.31
C THR A 57 12.68 -3.38 -5.83
N GLY A 58 11.96 -2.41 -6.39
CA GLY A 58 11.56 -2.41 -7.80
C GLY A 58 10.48 -3.43 -8.16
N ILE A 59 9.97 -4.19 -7.20
CA ILE A 59 8.92 -5.20 -7.41
C ILE A 59 7.59 -4.48 -7.74
N PRO A 60 6.79 -4.94 -8.72
CA PRO A 60 5.48 -4.37 -9.01
C PRO A 60 4.53 -4.39 -7.81
N SER A 61 3.68 -3.37 -7.65
CA SER A 61 2.79 -3.27 -6.48
C SER A 61 1.78 -4.42 -6.39
N SER A 62 1.43 -5.04 -7.53
CA SER A 62 0.59 -6.25 -7.57
C SER A 62 1.26 -7.44 -6.91
N GLU A 63 2.57 -7.60 -7.06
CA GLU A 63 3.30 -8.71 -6.47
C GLU A 63 3.63 -8.44 -4.99
N ILE A 64 3.90 -7.19 -4.62
CA ILE A 64 4.14 -6.82 -3.23
C ILE A 64 2.90 -7.09 -2.36
N VAL A 65 1.69 -6.78 -2.85
CA VAL A 65 0.47 -7.02 -2.07
C VAL A 65 0.17 -8.51 -1.89
N ASP A 66 0.61 -9.35 -2.83
CA ASP A 66 0.49 -10.81 -2.71
C ASP A 66 1.51 -11.38 -1.70
N ARG A 67 2.75 -10.87 -1.71
CA ARG A 67 3.82 -11.26 -0.77
C ARG A 67 3.58 -10.73 0.65
N ILE A 68 3.06 -9.52 0.76
CA ILE A 68 2.81 -8.80 2.01
C ILE A 68 1.34 -8.37 2.01
N PRO A 69 0.41 -9.24 2.45
CA PRO A 69 -1.01 -8.90 2.45
C PRO A 69 -1.35 -7.72 3.38
N PRO A 70 -2.31 -6.85 3.03
CA PRO A 70 -2.67 -5.68 3.84
C PRO A 70 -3.11 -6.04 5.26
N GLU A 71 -3.78 -7.18 5.43
CA GLU A 71 -4.20 -7.70 6.73
C GLU A 71 -3.02 -8.09 7.61
N TRP A 72 -1.98 -8.68 7.02
CA TRP A 72 -0.76 -9.03 7.74
C TRP A 72 -0.01 -7.76 8.16
N LEU A 73 0.13 -6.80 7.24
CA LEU A 73 0.81 -5.54 7.52
C LEU A 73 0.06 -4.71 8.56
N ALA A 74 -1.27 -4.72 8.54
CA ALA A 74 -2.09 -4.09 9.57
C ALA A 74 -1.91 -4.76 10.95
N ALA A 75 -1.73 -6.08 11.01
CA ALA A 75 -1.43 -6.79 12.25
C ALA A 75 0.01 -6.52 12.74
N ALA A 76 0.97 -6.36 11.82
CA ALA A 76 2.36 -6.04 12.12
C ALA A 76 2.60 -4.56 12.49
N TYR A 77 1.68 -3.66 12.11
CA TYR A 77 1.77 -2.21 12.32
C TYR A 77 2.23 -1.81 13.73
N PRO A 78 1.66 -2.34 14.85
CA PRO A 78 2.09 -1.96 16.19
C PRO A 78 3.57 -2.19 16.46
N GLY A 79 4.19 -3.21 15.84
CA GLY A 79 5.62 -3.51 16.01
C GLY A 79 6.54 -2.83 15.00
N LEU A 80 6.00 -2.33 13.90
CA LEU A 80 6.79 -1.71 12.82
C LEU A 80 6.71 -0.18 12.82
N HIS A 81 5.61 0.41 13.29
CA HIS A 81 5.35 1.85 13.14
C HIS A 81 6.22 2.76 14.00
N ASP A 82 6.87 2.22 15.03
CA ASP A 82 7.84 2.93 15.87
C ASP A 82 9.23 3.03 15.19
N LEU A 83 9.47 2.24 14.14
CA LEU A 83 10.69 2.30 13.37
C LEU A 83 10.61 3.40 12.30
N ASP A 84 11.77 3.92 11.91
CA ASP A 84 11.87 4.70 10.68
C ASP A 84 11.33 3.90 9.49
N MET A 85 10.61 4.56 8.58
CA MET A 85 9.95 3.90 7.45
C MET A 85 10.92 3.04 6.62
N SER A 86 12.13 3.55 6.35
CA SER A 86 13.17 2.82 5.62
C SER A 86 13.63 1.57 6.36
N LEU A 87 13.76 1.63 7.69
CA LEU A 87 14.16 0.51 8.51
C LEU A 87 13.06 -0.55 8.60
N ALA A 88 11.79 -0.13 8.72
CA ALA A 88 10.64 -1.03 8.67
C ALA A 88 10.61 -1.80 7.33
N VAL A 89 10.80 -1.09 6.21
CA VAL A 89 10.86 -1.69 4.87
C VAL A 89 12.03 -2.67 4.74
N GLN A 90 13.25 -2.28 5.15
CA GLN A 90 14.42 -3.16 5.08
C GLN A 90 14.25 -4.43 5.91
N LYS A 91 13.65 -4.30 7.10
CA LYS A 91 13.37 -5.44 7.96
C LYS A 91 12.43 -6.43 7.29
N VAL A 92 11.31 -5.95 6.76
CA VAL A 92 10.33 -6.82 6.08
C VAL A 92 10.89 -7.39 4.79
N ALA A 93 11.63 -6.60 3.99
CA ALA A 93 12.27 -7.08 2.76
C ALA A 93 13.31 -8.19 3.03
N GLY A 94 14.08 -8.07 4.11
CA GLY A 94 15.03 -9.11 4.53
C GLY A 94 14.38 -10.37 5.10
N GLU A 95 13.19 -10.26 5.69
CA GLU A 95 12.41 -11.40 6.21
C GLU A 95 11.60 -12.11 5.12
N VAL A 96 11.18 -11.39 4.07
CA VAL A 96 10.37 -11.89 2.93
C VAL A 96 11.24 -12.30 1.74
N GLY A 97 12.54 -12.58 1.97
CA GLY A 97 13.61 -12.73 0.97
C GLY A 97 13.25 -13.32 -0.40
N ASP A 98 13.88 -12.74 -1.43
CA ASP A 98 13.75 -13.00 -2.89
C ASP A 98 13.67 -14.47 -3.34
#